data_AF-A0A254Q637-F1
#
_entry.id   AF-A0A254Q637-F1
#
_cell.length_a   1.000
_cell.length_b   1.000
_cell.length_c   1.000
_cell.angle_alpha   90.00
_cell.angle_beta   90.00
_cell.angle_gamma   90.00
#
_symmetry.space_group_name_H-M   'P 1'
#
loop_
_entity.id
_entity.type
_entity.pdbx_description
1 polymer ?
#
loop_
_entity_poly.entity_id
_entity_poly.type
_entity_poly.pdbx_seq_one_letter_code
_entity_poly.pdbx_strand_id
1 'polypeptide(L)'
;MLRQTHKLLLPVVLGLSTALPVHAMDADPYMTQEHLLNKAVQVHVTTRGMKYFDTELGKILGNLGVNIDEGYFPALSYTFEKPINPDDYSKDHPEEVKMYKNVRELLTKWLVGFSLNEHRPTIEIGESGYVAKFSRFSLVTDQKLMEKLGKREGAILAIELEIKHLTLGTNSVKVWDFNNAFLGQFGAEGVSLTAGDNKNPLKIRLPFYLRMNAYGALEFEALEVENNLDTIPVSLQYKKLLVPQFAIEINGKKFLLNNKEIDKLFTEQAPQILTTVRENLGEFARTQLPAMLNEKAKQFLSGNLDQVQNMVPPGKEPNDTRPDFKWGLRLQNIGLKESLNIELGAYAEDPINPRSLPRSEDKSRGQVTWGLVPQERYDIGLSLDRGLINRIMQLSFERRNFEKIAMSDGSTLKMMAAPLIDYVKAPVAMPLKDTETFVKLRVSVENKPDSIFLKEKIVVDFDIIAKLRQMADKSGMQLVLYSIDVDTMSMDDKYFSLAGKLLKGKVREGIKDKLREQCAGWKTKEEAIPGSLPLPPEILGLKLDINRVVMDPKGHLVMYLDYAKAGAQ
;
A
#
# COMPACT_ATOMS: atom_id res chain seq x y z
N MET A 1 -0.23 26.22 -10.35
CA MET A 1 -0.14 26.08 -8.88
C MET A 1 -0.79 24.74 -8.48
N LEU A 2 -0.21 23.62 -8.92
CA LEU A 2 -0.75 22.26 -8.77
C LEU A 2 0.42 21.27 -8.91
N ARG A 3 0.93 20.79 -7.78
CA ARG A 3 1.81 19.62 -7.69
C ARG A 3 1.57 19.04 -6.30
N GLN A 4 0.82 17.94 -6.22
CA GLN A 4 0.88 16.91 -5.17
C GLN A 4 -0.41 16.07 -5.18
N THR A 5 -0.50 15.05 -6.03
CA THR A 5 -1.48 13.95 -5.89
C THR A 5 -0.98 12.69 -6.60
N HIS A 6 0.24 12.23 -6.32
CA HIS A 6 0.78 11.01 -6.94
C HIS A 6 1.57 10.13 -5.95
N LYS A 7 0.87 9.39 -5.06
CA LYS A 7 1.39 8.23 -4.31
C LYS A 7 0.22 7.38 -3.77
N LEU A 8 -0.32 6.42 -4.55
CA LEU A 8 -1.53 5.68 -4.12
C LEU A 8 -1.47 4.15 -4.14
N LEU A 9 -0.32 3.49 -4.34
CA LEU A 9 -0.27 2.01 -4.39
C LEU A 9 0.84 1.33 -3.56
N LEU A 10 1.52 2.08 -2.69
CA LEU A 10 2.59 1.61 -1.80
C LEU A 10 2.36 1.66 -0.27
N PRO A 11 1.34 2.33 0.33
CA PRO A 11 1.37 2.57 1.79
C PRO A 11 0.83 1.45 2.72
N VAL A 12 0.67 0.19 2.27
CA VAL A 12 0.21 -0.93 3.13
C VAL A 12 1.22 -1.23 4.26
N VAL A 13 2.49 -0.90 4.05
CA VAL A 13 3.58 -1.12 5.03
C VAL A 13 4.19 0.21 5.51
N LEU A 14 4.04 1.29 4.73
CA LEU A 14 4.62 2.60 5.01
C LEU A 14 3.79 3.45 6.00
N GLY A 15 2.64 2.94 6.49
CA GLY A 15 1.85 3.57 7.56
C GLY A 15 2.54 3.59 8.94
N LEU A 16 3.71 2.96 9.08
CA LEU A 16 4.55 2.99 10.28
C LEU A 16 5.18 4.36 10.56
N SER A 17 4.99 5.37 9.70
CA SER A 17 5.49 6.73 9.90
C SER A 17 4.35 7.73 10.05
N THR A 18 3.91 7.97 11.28
CA THR A 18 3.20 9.22 11.61
C THR A 18 3.92 9.91 12.74
N ALA A 19 4.21 11.19 12.50
CA ALA A 19 4.98 12.13 13.31
C ALA A 19 6.49 11.91 13.27
N LEU A 20 7.20 12.68 12.42
CA LEU A 20 8.37 13.49 12.76
C LEU A 20 8.69 14.41 11.54
N PRO A 21 9.19 15.63 11.75
CA PRO A 21 9.24 16.67 10.72
C PRO A 21 10.27 16.36 9.62
N VAL A 22 9.83 16.51 8.37
CA VAL A 22 10.69 16.51 7.17
C VAL A 22 11.43 17.84 7.10
N HIS A 23 12.43 18.07 7.95
CA HIS A 23 13.37 19.21 7.79
C HIS A 23 14.82 18.74 7.99
N ALA A 24 15.69 19.21 7.08
CA ALA A 24 17.15 19.05 7.01
C ALA A 24 17.70 17.76 6.35
N MET A 25 17.42 17.56 5.06
CA MET A 25 18.34 16.83 4.17
C MET A 25 19.44 17.79 3.71
N ASP A 26 20.53 17.96 4.47
CA ASP A 26 21.78 18.51 3.89
C ASP A 26 23.08 18.20 4.66
N ALA A 27 23.07 17.29 5.65
CA ALA A 27 24.31 16.85 6.31
C ALA A 27 24.25 15.42 6.87
N ASP A 28 23.36 14.59 6.33
CA ASP A 28 23.08 13.28 6.92
C ASP A 28 24.03 12.21 6.33
N PRO A 29 24.92 11.58 7.14
CA PRO A 29 25.90 10.63 6.63
C PRO A 29 25.23 9.47 5.87
N TYR A 30 25.74 9.19 4.67
CA TYR A 30 25.28 8.09 3.82
C TYR A 30 25.49 6.73 4.51
N MET A 31 24.48 5.86 4.46
CA MET A 31 24.64 4.46 4.86
C MET A 31 25.62 3.76 3.93
N THR A 32 26.62 3.09 4.50
CA THR A 32 27.66 2.39 3.74
C THR A 32 27.45 0.87 3.67
N GLN A 33 26.74 0.29 4.65
CA GLN A 33 26.42 -1.15 4.72
C GLN A 33 25.07 -1.36 5.44
N GLU A 34 24.25 -2.29 4.92
CA GLU A 34 22.95 -2.67 5.49
C GLU A 34 23.00 -4.12 6.01
N HIS A 35 22.68 -4.32 7.28
CA HIS A 35 22.63 -5.63 7.92
C HIS A 35 21.17 -6.08 8.05
N LEU A 36 20.65 -6.66 6.95
CA LEU A 36 19.27 -7.08 6.87
C LEU A 36 18.93 -8.21 7.87
N LEU A 37 17.92 -7.95 8.70
CA LEU A 37 17.23 -8.93 9.52
C LEU A 37 16.07 -9.50 8.70
N ASN A 38 16.19 -10.76 8.28
CA ASN A 38 15.15 -11.43 7.50
C ASN A 38 13.88 -11.66 8.35
N LYS A 39 12.70 -11.50 7.72
CA LYS A 39 11.37 -11.68 8.32
C LYS A 39 11.17 -10.92 9.63
N ALA A 40 11.83 -9.77 9.76
CA ALA A 40 11.78 -8.94 10.95
C ALA A 40 10.40 -8.30 11.18
N VAL A 41 9.66 -8.04 10.10
CA VAL A 41 8.27 -7.59 10.17
C VAL A 41 7.41 -8.48 9.28
N GLN A 42 6.28 -8.95 9.80
CA GLN A 42 5.34 -9.77 9.05
C GLN A 42 3.93 -9.22 9.21
N VAL A 43 3.23 -9.06 8.08
CA VAL A 43 1.83 -8.63 8.03
C VAL A 43 1.00 -9.80 7.53
N HIS A 44 -0.04 -10.15 8.28
CA HIS A 44 -0.96 -11.22 8.00
C HIS A 44 -2.38 -10.65 7.92
N VAL A 45 -2.91 -10.51 6.71
CA VAL A 45 -4.30 -10.07 6.50
C VAL A 45 -5.19 -11.30 6.46
N THR A 46 -6.09 -11.41 7.43
CA THR A 46 -6.99 -12.56 7.57
C THR A 46 -8.04 -12.56 6.46
N THR A 47 -8.77 -13.67 6.30
CA THR A 47 -9.94 -13.69 5.40
C THR A 47 -10.96 -12.62 5.77
N ARG A 48 -11.13 -12.33 7.06
CA ARG A 48 -11.98 -11.24 7.55
C ARG A 48 -11.43 -9.87 7.11
N GLY A 49 -10.13 -9.65 7.29
CA GLY A 49 -9.48 -8.41 6.85
C GLY A 49 -9.54 -8.20 5.34
N MET A 50 -9.34 -9.25 4.53
CA MET A 50 -9.46 -9.14 3.07
C MET A 50 -10.87 -8.78 2.63
N LYS A 51 -11.92 -9.27 3.31
CA LYS A 51 -13.32 -8.93 3.02
C LYS A 51 -13.65 -7.45 3.26
N TYR A 52 -12.90 -6.74 4.10
CA TYR A 52 -13.11 -5.31 4.32
C TYR A 52 -12.98 -4.52 3.00
N PHE A 53 -11.98 -4.85 2.18
CA PHE A 53 -11.77 -4.19 0.89
C PHE A 53 -12.74 -4.63 -0.21
N ASP A 54 -13.46 -5.74 0.00
CA ASP A 54 -14.55 -6.13 -0.89
C ASP A 54 -15.73 -5.15 -0.79
N THR A 55 -16.02 -4.66 0.41
CA THR A 55 -17.19 -3.80 0.64
C THR A 55 -16.87 -2.32 0.79
N GLU A 56 -15.66 -1.95 1.22
CA GLU A 56 -15.36 -0.59 1.66
C GLU A 56 -14.43 0.20 0.71
N LEU A 57 -13.86 -0.42 -0.33
CA LEU A 57 -12.88 0.23 -1.22
C LEU A 57 -13.34 1.60 -1.75
N GLY A 58 -14.59 1.71 -2.22
CA GLY A 58 -15.14 2.98 -2.68
C GLY A 58 -15.14 4.08 -1.62
N LYS A 59 -15.49 3.74 -0.36
CA LYS A 59 -15.46 4.70 0.75
C LYS A 59 -14.03 5.10 1.12
N ILE A 60 -13.10 4.15 1.07
CA ILE A 60 -11.68 4.41 1.33
C ILE A 60 -11.14 5.43 0.33
N LEU A 61 -11.41 5.22 -0.97
CA LEU A 61 -10.97 6.14 -2.02
C LEU A 61 -11.66 7.50 -1.92
N GLY A 62 -12.95 7.53 -1.57
CA GLY A 62 -13.69 8.77 -1.29
C GLY A 62 -13.07 9.57 -0.14
N ASN A 63 -12.69 8.92 0.96
CA ASN A 63 -11.99 9.56 2.08
C ASN A 63 -10.61 10.12 1.70
N LEU A 64 -9.99 9.56 0.67
CA LEU A 64 -8.72 10.04 0.09
C LEU A 64 -8.94 11.15 -0.96
N GLY A 65 -10.17 11.64 -1.11
CA GLY A 65 -10.53 12.71 -2.04
C GLY A 65 -10.69 12.26 -3.49
N VAL A 66 -10.79 10.95 -3.73
CA VAL A 66 -10.99 10.40 -5.07
C VAL A 66 -12.48 10.20 -5.31
N ASN A 67 -13.06 11.03 -6.17
CA ASN A 67 -14.40 10.78 -6.72
C ASN A 67 -14.27 9.98 -8.02
N ILE A 68 -14.89 8.80 -8.05
CA ILE A 68 -14.93 7.92 -9.23
C ILE A 68 -16.30 7.89 -9.90
N ASP A 69 -17.31 8.56 -9.32
CA ASP A 69 -18.68 8.57 -9.83
C ASP A 69 -18.81 9.54 -11.01
N GLU A 70 -17.88 10.48 -11.15
CA GLU A 70 -17.83 11.42 -12.26
C GLU A 70 -16.41 11.75 -12.68
N GLY A 71 -16.25 12.14 -13.93
CA GLY A 71 -14.97 12.67 -14.41
C GLY A 71 -15.12 13.48 -15.68
N TYR A 72 -14.09 14.28 -15.95
CA TYR A 72 -14.02 15.19 -17.07
C TYR A 72 -12.78 14.90 -17.92
N PHE A 73 -12.95 14.98 -19.24
CA PHE A 73 -11.88 14.87 -20.21
C PHE A 73 -11.89 16.13 -21.09
N PRO A 74 -10.72 16.77 -21.28
CA PRO A 74 -10.62 17.91 -22.18
C PRO A 74 -10.92 17.49 -23.62
N ALA A 75 -11.26 18.47 -24.45
CA ALA A 75 -11.45 18.25 -25.88
C ALA A 75 -10.19 17.60 -26.52
N LEU A 76 -10.43 16.63 -27.39
CA LEU A 76 -9.43 15.87 -28.12
C LEU A 76 -9.59 16.15 -29.61
N SER A 77 -8.48 16.37 -30.30
CA SER A 77 -8.45 16.47 -31.76
C SER A 77 -7.33 15.57 -32.29
N TYR A 78 -7.66 14.75 -33.28
CA TYR A 78 -6.74 13.83 -33.92
C TYR A 78 -6.85 13.97 -35.44
N THR A 79 -5.76 14.37 -36.07
CA THR A 79 -5.60 14.36 -37.53
C THR A 79 -4.71 13.20 -37.92
N PHE A 80 -5.15 12.42 -38.90
CA PHE A 80 -4.35 11.30 -39.42
C PHE A 80 -3.01 11.81 -39.96
N GLU A 81 -1.91 11.17 -39.60
CA GLU A 81 -0.57 11.61 -40.00
C GLU A 81 -0.38 11.48 -41.52
N LYS A 82 -0.94 10.43 -42.12
CA LYS A 82 -0.88 10.14 -43.56
C LYS A 82 -2.29 10.07 -44.14
N PRO A 83 -2.46 10.37 -45.45
CA PRO A 83 -3.71 10.12 -46.13
C PRO A 83 -4.10 8.64 -46.07
N ILE A 84 -5.40 8.38 -45.97
CA ILE A 84 -5.97 7.03 -46.03
C ILE A 84 -6.25 6.65 -47.48
N ASN A 85 -5.98 5.39 -47.83
CA ASN A 85 -6.41 4.82 -49.09
C ASN A 85 -7.68 3.97 -48.86
N PRO A 86 -8.83 4.35 -49.46
CA PRO A 86 -10.07 3.57 -49.35
C PRO A 86 -9.92 2.11 -49.79
N ASP A 87 -8.97 1.81 -50.67
CA ASP A 87 -8.70 0.44 -51.14
C ASP A 87 -8.19 -0.48 -50.04
N ASP A 88 -7.55 0.06 -49.00
CA ASP A 88 -7.04 -0.72 -47.88
C ASP A 88 -8.18 -1.40 -47.09
N TYR A 89 -9.40 -0.86 -47.19
CA TYR A 89 -10.60 -1.37 -46.52
C TYR A 89 -11.43 -2.32 -47.40
N SER A 90 -10.98 -2.64 -48.62
CA SER A 90 -11.76 -3.45 -49.58
C SER A 90 -12.08 -4.86 -49.10
N LYS A 91 -11.28 -5.41 -48.18
CA LYS A 91 -11.51 -6.75 -47.61
C LYS A 91 -12.64 -6.75 -46.59
N ASP A 92 -12.70 -5.71 -45.76
CA ASP A 92 -13.62 -5.64 -44.63
C ASP A 92 -14.93 -4.93 -45.01
N HIS A 93 -14.88 -4.02 -45.99
CA HIS A 93 -16.00 -3.17 -46.45
C HIS A 93 -16.09 -3.08 -47.98
N PRO A 94 -16.30 -4.20 -48.70
CA PRO A 94 -16.22 -4.25 -50.17
C PRO A 94 -17.31 -3.42 -50.87
N GLU A 95 -18.51 -3.32 -50.30
CA GLU A 95 -19.62 -2.59 -50.91
C GLU A 95 -19.44 -1.08 -50.78
N GLU A 96 -18.97 -0.63 -49.62
CA GLU A 96 -18.71 0.78 -49.31
C GLU A 96 -17.55 1.31 -50.17
N VAL A 97 -16.47 0.54 -50.30
CA VAL A 97 -15.34 0.91 -51.16
C VAL A 97 -15.77 0.96 -52.63
N LYS A 98 -16.60 0.01 -53.09
CA LYS A 98 -17.16 0.03 -54.45
C LYS A 98 -18.07 1.24 -54.67
N MET A 99 -18.94 1.56 -53.71
CA MET A 99 -19.80 2.74 -53.78
C MET A 99 -18.98 4.02 -53.83
N TYR A 100 -17.96 4.15 -52.98
CA TYR A 100 -17.03 5.27 -52.97
C TYR A 100 -16.35 5.46 -54.34
N LYS A 101 -15.82 4.38 -54.93
CA LYS A 101 -15.21 4.43 -56.28
C LYS A 101 -16.20 4.92 -57.33
N ASN A 102 -17.41 4.38 -57.33
CA ASN A 102 -18.46 4.79 -58.27
C ASN A 102 -18.82 6.28 -58.10
N VAL A 103 -18.98 6.76 -56.87
CA VAL A 103 -19.28 8.16 -56.57
C VAL A 103 -18.11 9.06 -57.02
N ARG A 104 -16.88 8.68 -56.70
CA ARG A 104 -15.66 9.40 -57.13
C ARG A 104 -15.60 9.51 -58.65
N GLU A 105 -15.79 8.39 -59.36
CA GLU A 105 -15.80 8.38 -60.82
C GLU A 105 -16.90 9.25 -61.42
N LEU A 106 -18.11 9.19 -60.87
CA LEU A 106 -19.24 10.01 -61.32
C LEU A 106 -18.95 11.49 -61.15
N LEU A 107 -18.45 11.89 -59.96
CA LEU A 107 -18.11 13.28 -59.67
C LEU A 107 -16.99 13.78 -60.58
N THR A 108 -15.94 13.00 -60.80
CA THR A 108 -14.84 13.37 -61.70
C THR A 108 -15.28 13.44 -63.17
N LYS A 109 -16.20 12.58 -63.61
CA LYS A 109 -16.73 12.61 -64.99
C LYS A 109 -17.69 13.79 -65.22
N TRP A 110 -18.53 14.12 -64.24
CA TRP A 110 -19.61 15.10 -64.41
C TRP A 110 -19.19 16.53 -64.08
N LEU A 111 -18.21 16.71 -63.18
CA LEU A 111 -17.70 18.02 -62.77
C LEU A 111 -16.33 18.24 -63.40
N VAL A 112 -16.30 18.86 -64.59
CA VAL A 112 -15.05 19.16 -65.30
C VAL A 112 -14.14 20.02 -64.42
N GLY A 113 -12.93 19.51 -64.12
CA GLY A 113 -11.96 20.16 -63.23
C GLY A 113 -12.05 19.74 -61.75
N PHE A 114 -12.96 18.85 -61.38
CA PHE A 114 -13.06 18.30 -60.04
C PHE A 114 -12.05 17.16 -59.80
N SER A 115 -11.19 17.32 -58.80
CA SER A 115 -10.32 16.27 -58.30
C SER A 115 -10.53 16.05 -56.80
N LEU A 116 -10.82 14.81 -56.42
CA LEU A 116 -10.84 14.38 -55.02
C LEU A 116 -9.42 13.98 -54.62
N ASN A 117 -8.85 14.72 -53.66
CA ASN A 117 -7.52 14.42 -53.11
C ASN A 117 -7.60 13.18 -52.22
N GLU A 118 -6.45 12.56 -51.95
CA GLU A 118 -6.38 11.49 -50.96
C GLU A 118 -6.89 11.98 -49.60
N HIS A 119 -7.72 11.16 -48.96
CA HIS A 119 -8.44 11.57 -47.76
C HIS A 119 -7.50 11.70 -46.57
N ARG A 120 -7.58 12.81 -45.84
CA ARG A 120 -6.84 12.98 -44.57
C ARG A 120 -7.81 13.37 -43.47
N PRO A 121 -8.49 12.40 -42.84
CA PRO A 121 -9.51 12.67 -41.84
C PRO A 121 -8.92 13.37 -40.60
N THR A 122 -9.73 14.24 -40.02
CA THR A 122 -9.54 14.79 -38.69
C THR A 122 -10.80 14.53 -37.88
N ILE A 123 -10.62 14.04 -36.66
CA ILE A 123 -11.67 13.74 -35.70
C ILE A 123 -11.49 14.69 -34.51
N GLU A 124 -12.55 15.40 -34.15
CA GLU A 124 -12.64 16.22 -32.94
C GLU A 124 -13.73 15.64 -32.04
N ILE A 125 -13.34 15.32 -30.81
CA ILE A 125 -14.26 15.01 -29.72
C ILE A 125 -14.14 16.19 -28.76
N GLY A 126 -15.20 16.96 -28.58
CA GLY A 126 -15.12 18.10 -27.69
C GLY A 126 -15.12 17.68 -26.21
N GLU A 127 -15.35 18.64 -25.33
CA GLU A 127 -15.30 18.40 -23.89
C GLU A 127 -16.23 17.25 -23.49
N SER A 128 -15.66 16.29 -22.77
CA SER A 128 -16.33 15.04 -22.45
C SER A 128 -16.35 14.80 -20.96
N GLY A 129 -17.29 13.99 -20.51
CA GLY A 129 -17.35 13.56 -19.13
C GLY A 129 -18.11 12.27 -18.97
N TYR A 130 -18.01 11.70 -17.78
CA TYR A 130 -18.75 10.51 -17.43
C TYR A 130 -19.46 10.68 -16.10
N VAL A 131 -20.57 9.97 -15.96
CA VAL A 131 -21.27 9.76 -14.68
C VAL A 131 -21.51 8.26 -14.55
N ALA A 132 -21.02 7.66 -13.47
CA ALA A 132 -21.11 6.24 -13.18
C ALA A 132 -21.81 6.02 -11.83
N LYS A 133 -22.72 5.05 -11.78
CA LYS A 133 -23.36 4.60 -10.54
C LYS A 133 -22.93 3.17 -10.23
N PHE A 134 -22.00 3.03 -9.30
CA PHE A 134 -21.48 1.73 -8.90
C PHE A 134 -22.46 1.02 -7.96
N SER A 135 -22.78 -0.25 -8.22
CA SER A 135 -23.31 -1.16 -7.21
C SER A 135 -22.21 -1.90 -6.48
N ARG A 136 -21.03 -2.04 -7.09
CA ARG A 136 -19.87 -2.65 -6.48
C ARG A 136 -18.59 -1.97 -6.96
N PHE A 137 -17.72 -1.67 -6.02
CA PHE A 137 -16.34 -1.30 -6.28
C PHE A 137 -15.49 -1.93 -5.18
N SER A 138 -14.77 -2.98 -5.53
CA SER A 138 -14.18 -3.92 -4.58
C SER A 138 -12.77 -4.31 -4.98
N LEU A 139 -11.93 -4.60 -4.00
CA LEU A 139 -10.62 -5.23 -4.19
C LEU A 139 -10.67 -6.60 -3.53
N VAL A 140 -10.53 -7.65 -4.33
CA VAL A 140 -10.62 -9.05 -3.87
C VAL A 140 -9.32 -9.79 -4.13
N THR A 141 -9.02 -10.79 -3.32
CA THR A 141 -7.94 -11.75 -3.58
C THR A 141 -8.45 -12.93 -4.40
N ASP A 142 -7.63 -13.49 -5.29
CA ASP A 142 -8.02 -14.64 -6.11
C ASP A 142 -7.00 -15.79 -6.07
N GLN A 143 -7.14 -16.65 -5.06
CA GLN A 143 -6.35 -17.87 -4.94
C GLN A 143 -6.66 -18.89 -6.06
N LYS A 144 -7.89 -18.95 -6.57
CA LYS A 144 -8.26 -19.92 -7.61
C LYS A 144 -7.58 -19.59 -8.93
N LEU A 145 -7.51 -18.30 -9.28
CA LEU A 145 -6.78 -17.85 -10.46
C LEU A 145 -5.27 -18.03 -10.29
N MET A 146 -4.72 -17.83 -9.08
CA MET A 146 -3.32 -18.16 -8.77
C MET A 146 -3.01 -19.62 -9.10
N GLU A 147 -3.84 -20.55 -8.62
CA GLU A 147 -3.71 -22.00 -8.86
C GLU A 147 -3.86 -22.33 -10.35
N LYS A 148 -4.86 -21.77 -11.03
CA LYS A 148 -5.11 -21.96 -12.47
C LYS A 148 -3.93 -21.51 -13.33
N LEU A 149 -3.28 -20.40 -12.97
CA LEU A 149 -2.12 -19.86 -13.67
C LEU A 149 -0.79 -20.49 -13.24
N GLY A 150 -0.82 -21.45 -12.30
CA GLY A 150 0.39 -22.12 -11.80
C GLY A 150 1.34 -21.20 -11.02
N LYS A 151 0.86 -20.05 -10.54
CA LYS A 151 1.66 -19.10 -9.75
C LYS A 151 1.76 -19.63 -8.31
N ARG A 152 2.98 -19.89 -7.82
CA ARG A 152 3.24 -20.47 -6.48
C ARG A 152 3.62 -19.44 -5.41
N GLU A 153 4.11 -18.28 -5.85
CA GLU A 153 4.55 -17.16 -5.02
C GLU A 153 3.78 -15.90 -5.44
N GLY A 154 3.75 -14.88 -4.58
CA GLY A 154 2.99 -13.66 -4.84
C GLY A 154 1.52 -13.75 -4.45
N ALA A 155 0.74 -12.80 -4.96
CA ALA A 155 -0.70 -12.68 -4.76
C ALA A 155 -1.37 -12.17 -6.03
N ILE A 156 -2.51 -12.75 -6.40
CA ILE A 156 -3.41 -12.13 -7.37
C ILE A 156 -4.49 -11.38 -6.60
N LEU A 157 -4.64 -10.11 -6.95
CA LEU A 157 -5.73 -9.25 -6.53
C LEU A 157 -6.57 -8.90 -7.77
N ALA A 158 -7.83 -8.57 -7.59
CA ALA A 158 -8.68 -8.08 -8.65
C ALA A 158 -9.51 -6.89 -8.18
N ILE A 159 -9.55 -5.84 -9.00
CA ILE A 159 -10.55 -4.78 -8.85
C ILE A 159 -11.80 -5.24 -9.57
N GLU A 160 -12.91 -5.40 -8.85
CA GLU A 160 -14.21 -5.73 -9.43
C GLU A 160 -15.13 -4.50 -9.36
N LEU A 161 -15.58 -4.09 -10.54
CA LEU A 161 -16.52 -3.00 -10.78
C LEU A 161 -17.84 -3.58 -11.25
N GLU A 162 -18.92 -3.15 -10.61
CA GLU A 162 -20.27 -3.35 -11.12
C GLU A 162 -20.95 -1.98 -11.21
N ILE A 163 -21.28 -1.56 -12.43
CA ILE A 163 -21.83 -0.24 -12.74
C ILE A 163 -23.26 -0.43 -13.25
N LYS A 164 -24.23 0.02 -12.45
CA LYS A 164 -25.66 -0.04 -12.77
C LYS A 164 -26.06 0.96 -13.84
N HIS A 165 -25.29 2.03 -13.98
CA HIS A 165 -25.57 3.07 -14.95
C HIS A 165 -24.29 3.85 -15.23
N LEU A 166 -23.84 3.83 -16.48
CA LEU A 166 -22.75 4.64 -16.98
C LEU A 166 -23.31 5.54 -18.07
N THR A 167 -23.16 6.85 -17.91
CA THR A 167 -23.39 7.82 -18.99
C THR A 167 -22.06 8.45 -19.35
N LEU A 168 -21.65 8.32 -20.60
CA LEU A 168 -20.53 9.04 -21.20
C LEU A 168 -21.12 10.12 -22.10
N GLY A 169 -20.78 11.38 -21.85
CA GLY A 169 -21.28 12.52 -22.63
C GLY A 169 -20.15 13.31 -23.25
N THR A 170 -20.36 13.83 -24.45
CA THR A 170 -19.49 14.84 -25.08
C THR A 170 -20.32 15.94 -25.73
N ASN A 171 -19.81 17.16 -25.72
CA ASN A 171 -20.51 18.29 -26.33
C ASN A 171 -20.63 18.14 -27.86
N SER A 172 -19.70 17.44 -28.51
CA SER A 172 -19.73 17.17 -29.95
C SER A 172 -18.72 16.11 -30.38
N VAL A 173 -19.06 15.38 -31.43
CA VAL A 173 -18.12 14.56 -32.22
C VAL A 173 -18.19 15.08 -33.64
N LYS A 174 -17.07 15.53 -34.20
CA LYS A 174 -16.98 16.08 -35.56
C LYS A 174 -15.88 15.37 -36.33
N VAL A 175 -16.13 15.12 -37.60
CA VAL A 175 -15.20 14.54 -38.55
C VAL A 175 -15.17 15.40 -39.79
N TRP A 176 -13.98 15.71 -40.29
CA TRP A 176 -13.81 16.41 -41.56
C TRP A 176 -12.55 15.93 -42.26
N ASP A 177 -12.45 16.24 -43.55
CA ASP A 177 -11.27 15.92 -44.33
C ASP A 177 -10.39 17.15 -44.51
N PHE A 178 -9.12 17.06 -44.09
CA PHE A 178 -8.16 18.15 -44.18
C PHE A 178 -7.79 18.46 -45.64
N ASN A 179 -7.66 17.44 -46.48
CA ASN A 179 -7.28 17.57 -47.90
C ASN A 179 -8.48 17.91 -48.80
N ASN A 180 -9.69 17.62 -48.34
CA ASN A 180 -10.95 17.78 -49.08
C ASN A 180 -11.96 18.62 -48.28
N ALA A 181 -11.56 19.84 -47.88
CA ALA A 181 -12.37 20.72 -47.03
C ALA A 181 -13.78 21.04 -47.58
N PHE A 182 -13.98 20.94 -48.89
CA PHE A 182 -15.28 21.15 -49.54
C PHE A 182 -16.35 20.12 -49.14
N LEU A 183 -15.94 18.95 -48.61
CA LEU A 183 -16.86 17.95 -48.07
C LEU A 183 -17.56 18.42 -46.78
N GLY A 184 -17.04 19.47 -46.15
CA GLY A 184 -17.55 20.02 -44.90
C GLY A 184 -17.26 19.12 -43.71
N GLN A 185 -17.98 19.39 -42.61
CA GLN A 185 -17.91 18.62 -41.38
C GLN A 185 -19.15 17.73 -41.24
N PHE A 186 -18.94 16.50 -40.79
CA PHE A 186 -20.00 15.56 -40.43
C PHE A 186 -19.86 15.18 -38.96
N GLY A 187 -20.96 14.89 -38.26
CA GLY A 187 -20.90 14.46 -36.88
C GLY A 187 -22.18 14.69 -36.10
N ALA A 188 -22.08 14.88 -34.79
CA ALA A 188 -23.21 15.13 -33.92
C ALA A 188 -22.85 16.04 -32.74
N GLU A 189 -23.80 16.84 -32.29
CA GLU A 189 -23.72 17.66 -31.08
C GLU A 189 -24.50 17.02 -29.93
N GLY A 190 -24.01 17.22 -28.70
CA GLY A 190 -24.61 16.70 -27.48
C GLY A 190 -24.74 15.18 -27.48
N VAL A 191 -23.65 14.49 -27.82
CA VAL A 191 -23.61 13.03 -27.93
C VAL A 191 -23.52 12.42 -26.53
N SER A 192 -24.32 11.40 -26.27
CA SER A 192 -24.23 10.62 -25.04
C SER A 192 -24.39 9.13 -25.33
N LEU A 193 -23.59 8.33 -24.63
CA LEU A 193 -23.64 6.88 -24.60
C LEU A 193 -24.05 6.47 -23.20
N THR A 194 -25.09 5.66 -23.10
CA THR A 194 -25.54 5.09 -21.84
C THR A 194 -25.37 3.59 -21.87
N ALA A 195 -24.74 3.03 -20.84
CA ALA A 195 -24.52 1.60 -20.68
C ALA A 195 -24.93 1.14 -19.28
N GLY A 196 -25.49 -0.07 -19.22
CA GLY A 196 -25.91 -0.72 -17.98
C GLY A 196 -27.24 -0.25 -17.41
N ASP A 197 -27.90 -1.19 -16.75
CA ASP A 197 -29.12 -0.94 -15.98
C ASP A 197 -29.14 -1.83 -14.71
N ASN A 198 -30.22 -1.75 -13.92
CA ASN A 198 -30.37 -2.55 -12.70
C ASN A 198 -30.47 -4.07 -12.95
N LYS A 199 -30.85 -4.50 -14.15
CA LYS A 199 -30.97 -5.92 -14.53
C LYS A 199 -29.70 -6.44 -15.20
N ASN A 200 -29.04 -5.60 -15.99
CA ASN A 200 -27.84 -5.90 -16.78
C ASN A 200 -26.74 -4.85 -16.49
N PRO A 201 -26.10 -4.89 -15.31
CA PRO A 201 -25.03 -3.95 -14.99
C PRO A 201 -23.76 -4.24 -15.80
N LEU A 202 -22.95 -3.21 -16.02
CA LEU A 202 -21.61 -3.34 -16.58
C LEU A 202 -20.69 -3.94 -15.52
N LYS A 203 -20.07 -5.06 -15.86
CA LYS A 203 -19.15 -5.78 -15.01
C LYS A 203 -17.77 -5.71 -15.61
N ILE A 204 -16.81 -5.21 -14.84
CA ILE A 204 -15.40 -5.17 -15.22
C ILE A 204 -14.62 -5.75 -14.05
N ARG A 205 -13.77 -6.72 -14.36
CA ARG A 205 -12.88 -7.36 -13.40
C ARG A 205 -11.47 -7.25 -13.94
N LEU A 206 -10.64 -6.52 -13.19
CA LEU A 206 -9.26 -6.18 -13.52
C LEU A 206 -8.33 -6.97 -12.58
N PRO A 207 -7.99 -8.23 -12.90
CA PRO A 207 -7.03 -9.00 -12.12
C PRO A 207 -5.60 -8.50 -12.37
N PHE A 208 -4.79 -8.52 -11.33
CA PHE A 208 -3.38 -8.21 -11.38
C PHE A 208 -2.61 -9.04 -10.36
N TYR A 209 -1.40 -9.40 -10.75
CA TYR A 209 -0.47 -10.20 -9.99
C TYR A 209 0.61 -9.33 -9.37
N LEU A 210 0.82 -9.51 -8.06
CA LEU A 210 1.83 -8.86 -7.27
C LEU A 210 2.83 -9.88 -6.78
N ARG A 211 4.13 -9.63 -6.98
CA ARG A 211 5.19 -10.47 -6.41
C ARG A 211 6.43 -9.66 -6.08
N MET A 212 7.35 -10.27 -5.35
CA MET A 212 8.70 -9.76 -5.23
C MET A 212 9.53 -10.21 -6.45
N ASN A 213 10.31 -9.31 -7.02
CA ASN A 213 11.30 -9.65 -8.05
C ASN A 213 12.64 -10.10 -7.43
N ALA A 214 13.60 -10.49 -8.27
CA ALA A 214 14.92 -10.96 -7.83
C ALA A 214 15.75 -9.90 -7.07
N TYR A 215 15.40 -8.61 -7.17
CA TYR A 215 16.09 -7.50 -6.53
C TYR A 215 15.40 -7.03 -5.24
N GLY A 216 14.34 -7.70 -4.79
CA GLY A 216 13.58 -7.29 -3.59
C GLY A 216 12.56 -6.17 -3.83
N ALA A 217 12.30 -5.81 -5.10
CA ALA A 217 11.29 -4.82 -5.45
C ALA A 217 9.93 -5.48 -5.75
N LEU A 218 8.84 -4.72 -5.61
CA LEU A 218 7.51 -5.16 -6.00
C LEU A 218 7.36 -5.13 -7.52
N GLU A 219 6.95 -6.26 -8.08
CA GLU A 219 6.59 -6.41 -9.47
C GLU A 219 5.07 -6.52 -9.59
N PHE A 220 4.53 -5.83 -10.59
CA PHE A 220 3.12 -5.79 -10.92
C PHE A 220 2.93 -6.31 -12.35
N GLU A 221 1.96 -7.19 -12.52
CA GLU A 221 1.54 -7.74 -13.81
C GLU A 221 0.00 -7.67 -13.88
N ALA A 222 -0.55 -6.74 -14.66
CA ALA A 222 -1.95 -6.76 -15.05
C ALA A 222 -2.23 -8.02 -15.88
N LEU A 223 -3.24 -8.77 -15.48
CA LEU A 223 -3.70 -10.00 -16.13
C LEU A 223 -4.85 -9.68 -17.09
N GLU A 224 -5.35 -10.71 -17.77
CA GLU A 224 -6.46 -10.57 -18.72
C GLU A 224 -7.72 -10.02 -18.05
N VAL A 225 -8.31 -8.98 -18.65
CA VAL A 225 -9.50 -8.30 -18.14
C VAL A 225 -10.76 -9.07 -18.51
N GLU A 226 -11.57 -9.40 -17.50
CA GLU A 226 -12.88 -10.00 -17.68
C GLU A 226 -13.94 -8.89 -17.69
N ASN A 227 -14.80 -8.85 -18.72
CA ASN A 227 -15.87 -7.87 -18.81
C ASN A 227 -17.05 -8.39 -19.67
N ASN A 228 -18.18 -7.67 -19.62
CA ASN A 228 -19.37 -7.96 -20.42
C ASN A 228 -19.74 -6.81 -21.40
N LEU A 229 -18.75 -6.06 -21.88
CA LEU A 229 -18.99 -4.91 -22.79
C LEU A 229 -19.62 -5.33 -24.13
N ASP A 230 -19.38 -6.55 -24.56
CA ASP A 230 -19.91 -7.14 -25.79
C ASP A 230 -21.43 -7.39 -25.72
N THR A 231 -21.91 -7.76 -24.54
CA THR A 231 -23.31 -8.17 -24.32
C THR A 231 -24.16 -7.09 -23.69
N ILE A 232 -23.56 -6.02 -23.14
CA ILE A 232 -24.32 -4.97 -22.48
C ILE A 232 -25.09 -4.10 -23.48
N PRO A 233 -26.36 -3.77 -23.19
CA PRO A 233 -27.09 -2.78 -23.97
C PRO A 233 -26.42 -1.41 -23.84
N VAL A 234 -26.07 -0.82 -24.99
CA VAL A 234 -25.57 0.55 -25.09
C VAL A 234 -26.55 1.35 -25.93
N SER A 235 -26.96 2.53 -25.45
CA SER A 235 -27.80 3.45 -26.22
C SER A 235 -27.03 4.71 -26.58
N LEU A 236 -27.11 5.10 -27.85
CA LEU A 236 -26.62 6.37 -28.36
C LEU A 236 -27.75 7.40 -28.40
N GLN A 237 -27.51 8.58 -27.86
CA GLN A 237 -28.39 9.74 -28.01
C GLN A 237 -27.57 10.94 -28.47
N TYR A 238 -28.15 11.79 -29.31
CA TYR A 238 -27.55 13.04 -29.75
C TYR A 238 -28.61 14.12 -29.85
N LYS A 239 -28.22 15.39 -29.72
CA LYS A 239 -29.14 16.54 -29.83
C LYS A 239 -29.38 16.96 -31.27
N LYS A 240 -28.31 16.97 -32.08
CA LYS A 240 -28.34 17.46 -33.46
C LYS A 240 -27.30 16.77 -34.30
N LEU A 241 -27.70 16.25 -35.46
CA LEU A 241 -26.77 15.74 -36.47
C LEU A 241 -26.16 16.92 -37.24
N LEU A 242 -24.84 16.90 -37.38
CA LEU A 242 -24.08 17.81 -38.23
C LEU A 242 -23.91 17.16 -39.59
N VAL A 243 -24.56 17.72 -40.60
CA VAL A 243 -24.47 17.26 -41.98
C VAL A 243 -24.04 18.41 -42.90
N PRO A 244 -23.11 18.16 -43.84
CA PRO A 244 -22.76 19.16 -44.83
C PRO A 244 -23.95 19.50 -45.73
N GLN A 245 -24.08 20.77 -46.07
CA GLN A 245 -25.15 21.25 -46.96
C GLN A 245 -24.67 21.21 -48.40
N PHE A 246 -25.18 20.27 -49.18
CA PHE A 246 -24.94 20.21 -50.61
C PHE A 246 -26.16 20.74 -51.38
N ALA A 247 -25.90 21.56 -52.39
CA ALA A 247 -26.89 22.02 -53.36
C ALA A 247 -26.36 21.73 -54.76
N ILE A 248 -27.15 21.02 -55.56
CA ILE A 248 -26.88 20.85 -56.99
C ILE A 248 -27.74 21.87 -57.74
N GLU A 249 -27.12 22.74 -58.51
CA GLU A 249 -27.84 23.69 -59.35
C GLU A 249 -27.85 23.22 -60.80
N ILE A 250 -29.04 22.95 -61.36
CA ILE A 250 -29.21 22.55 -62.76
C ILE A 250 -30.13 23.55 -63.43
N ASN A 251 -29.64 24.25 -64.45
CA ASN A 251 -30.41 25.24 -65.22
C ASN A 251 -31.11 26.28 -64.32
N GLY A 252 -30.41 26.79 -63.28
CA GLY A 252 -30.94 27.78 -62.34
C GLY A 252 -31.85 27.22 -61.24
N LYS A 253 -32.13 25.91 -61.21
CA LYS A 253 -32.89 25.25 -60.14
C LYS A 253 -31.94 24.61 -59.15
N LYS A 254 -32.05 25.01 -57.87
CA LYS A 254 -31.28 24.44 -56.76
C LYS A 254 -31.99 23.24 -56.15
N PHE A 255 -31.32 22.11 -56.13
CA PHE A 255 -31.74 20.88 -55.47
C PHE A 255 -30.90 20.71 -54.20
N LEU A 256 -31.54 20.83 -53.04
CA LEU A 256 -30.88 20.68 -51.75
C LEU A 256 -30.87 19.22 -51.32
N LEU A 257 -29.80 18.80 -50.68
CA LEU A 257 -29.70 17.52 -50.00
C LEU A 257 -30.82 17.38 -48.96
N ASN A 258 -31.49 16.23 -48.93
CA ASN A 258 -32.57 15.97 -47.96
C ASN A 258 -31.99 15.54 -46.60
N ASN A 259 -31.72 16.52 -45.74
CA ASN A 259 -31.15 16.27 -44.42
C ASN A 259 -32.03 15.37 -43.52
N LYS A 260 -33.35 15.32 -43.73
CA LYS A 260 -34.24 14.43 -42.98
C LYS A 260 -34.01 12.96 -43.32
N GLU A 261 -33.71 12.66 -44.59
CA GLU A 261 -33.42 11.29 -45.00
C GLU A 261 -32.06 10.83 -44.46
N ILE A 262 -31.08 11.73 -44.38
CA ILE A 262 -29.77 11.43 -43.80
C ILE A 262 -29.88 11.13 -42.30
N ASP A 263 -30.67 11.91 -41.56
CA ASP A 263 -30.90 11.66 -40.14
C ASP A 263 -31.60 10.31 -39.89
N LYS A 264 -32.56 9.96 -40.75
CA LYS A 264 -33.21 8.64 -40.74
C LYS A 264 -32.21 7.51 -41.02
N LEU A 265 -31.39 7.63 -42.05
CA LEU A 265 -30.36 6.63 -42.38
C LEU A 265 -29.32 6.49 -41.26
N PHE A 266 -28.91 7.60 -40.64
CA PHE A 266 -28.00 7.57 -39.49
C PHE A 266 -28.63 6.82 -38.31
N THR A 267 -29.91 7.08 -38.02
CA THR A 267 -30.65 6.39 -36.96
C THR A 267 -30.78 4.88 -37.24
N GLU A 268 -31.02 4.50 -38.50
CA GLU A 268 -31.07 3.09 -38.92
C GLU A 268 -29.72 2.38 -38.79
N GLN A 269 -28.61 3.09 -39.00
CA GLN A 269 -27.24 2.56 -38.90
C GLN A 269 -26.64 2.63 -37.50
N ALA A 270 -27.21 3.42 -36.59
CA ALA A 270 -26.71 3.60 -35.23
C ALA A 270 -26.49 2.27 -34.46
N PRO A 271 -27.34 1.22 -34.57
CA PRO A 271 -27.09 -0.07 -33.95
C PRO A 271 -25.81 -0.77 -34.46
N GLN A 272 -25.49 -0.65 -35.74
CA GLN A 272 -24.27 -1.23 -36.32
C GLN A 272 -23.02 -0.48 -35.85
N ILE A 273 -23.09 0.86 -35.81
CA ILE A 273 -22.04 1.72 -35.26
C ILE A 273 -21.77 1.34 -33.79
N LEU A 274 -22.81 1.21 -32.99
CA LEU A 274 -22.70 0.81 -31.58
C LEU A 274 -22.12 -0.59 -31.40
N THR A 275 -22.40 -1.52 -32.30
CA THR A 275 -21.80 -2.86 -32.27
C THR A 275 -20.30 -2.78 -32.51
N THR A 276 -19.88 -2.06 -33.54
CA THR A 276 -18.46 -1.82 -33.86
C THR A 276 -17.74 -1.12 -32.71
N VAL A 277 -18.36 -0.12 -32.08
CA VAL A 277 -17.80 0.57 -30.91
C VAL A 277 -17.64 -0.38 -29.72
N ARG A 278 -18.63 -1.23 -29.44
CA ARG A 278 -18.56 -2.23 -28.36
C ARG A 278 -17.44 -3.24 -28.59
N GLU A 279 -17.32 -3.75 -29.81
CA GLU A 279 -16.26 -4.71 -30.19
C GLU A 279 -14.87 -4.10 -30.00
N ASN A 280 -14.65 -2.88 -30.50
CA ASN A 280 -13.39 -2.16 -30.34
C ASN A 280 -13.07 -1.83 -28.87
N LEU A 281 -14.05 -1.42 -28.07
CA LEU A 281 -13.86 -1.19 -26.63
C LEU A 281 -13.54 -2.49 -25.90
N GLY A 282 -14.19 -3.59 -26.26
CA GLY A 282 -13.94 -4.91 -25.70
C GLY A 282 -12.55 -5.43 -26.07
N GLU A 283 -12.09 -5.21 -27.30
CA GLU A 283 -10.72 -5.52 -27.73
C GLU A 283 -9.70 -4.65 -26.99
N PHE A 284 -9.91 -3.33 -26.95
CA PHE A 284 -9.07 -2.40 -26.18
C PHE A 284 -8.93 -2.84 -24.72
N ALA A 285 -10.05 -3.16 -24.06
CA ALA A 285 -10.05 -3.58 -22.66
C ALA A 285 -9.30 -4.90 -22.44
N ARG A 286 -9.35 -5.84 -23.39
CA ARG A 286 -8.69 -7.15 -23.29
C ARG A 286 -7.19 -7.09 -23.62
N THR A 287 -6.78 -6.28 -24.60
CA THR A 287 -5.41 -6.33 -25.14
C THR A 287 -4.59 -5.10 -24.76
N GLN A 288 -5.12 -3.90 -24.98
CA GLN A 288 -4.37 -2.65 -24.83
C GLN A 288 -4.33 -2.16 -23.39
N LEU A 289 -5.45 -2.25 -22.66
CA LEU A 289 -5.56 -1.77 -21.29
C LEU A 289 -4.56 -2.49 -20.35
N PRO A 290 -4.41 -3.83 -20.34
CA PRO A 290 -3.38 -4.49 -19.52
C PRO A 290 -1.97 -4.02 -19.86
N ALA A 291 -1.65 -3.86 -21.14
CA ALA A 291 -0.34 -3.39 -21.58
C ALA A 291 -0.05 -1.97 -21.06
N MET A 292 -1.03 -1.06 -21.16
CA MET A 292 -0.93 0.31 -20.63
C MET A 292 -0.79 0.32 -19.11
N LEU A 293 -1.58 -0.49 -18.39
CA LEU A 293 -1.50 -0.60 -16.93
C LEU A 293 -0.12 -1.12 -16.50
N ASN A 294 0.42 -2.12 -17.21
CA ASN A 294 1.76 -2.64 -16.97
C ASN A 294 2.85 -1.58 -17.23
N GLU A 295 2.74 -0.81 -18.30
CA GLU A 295 3.68 0.27 -18.59
C GLU A 295 3.64 1.35 -17.51
N LYS A 296 2.44 1.79 -17.10
CA LYS A 296 2.27 2.76 -16.03
C LYS A 296 2.77 2.21 -14.70
N ALA A 297 2.45 0.97 -14.36
CA ALA A 297 2.95 0.32 -13.16
C ALA A 297 4.47 0.25 -13.16
N LYS A 298 5.12 -0.09 -14.28
CA LYS A 298 6.59 -0.03 -14.40
C LYS A 298 7.12 1.37 -14.15
N GLN A 299 6.50 2.41 -14.71
CA GLN A 299 6.90 3.80 -14.45
C GLN A 299 6.79 4.14 -12.94
N PHE A 300 5.71 3.73 -12.27
CA PHE A 300 5.47 4.03 -10.85
C PHE A 300 6.25 3.14 -9.87
N LEU A 301 6.53 1.88 -10.22
CA LEU A 301 7.14 0.87 -9.37
C LEU A 301 8.64 0.64 -9.66
N SER A 302 9.22 1.40 -10.60
CA SER A 302 10.64 1.29 -10.99
C SER A 302 11.66 1.70 -9.91
N GLY A 303 11.23 1.99 -8.68
CA GLY A 303 12.09 2.26 -7.53
C GLY A 303 12.20 1.06 -6.58
N ASN A 304 13.33 0.93 -5.90
CA ASN A 304 13.43 0.02 -4.77
C ASN A 304 12.43 0.46 -3.69
N LEU A 305 11.68 -0.51 -3.14
CA LEU A 305 10.79 -0.30 -1.99
C LEU A 305 11.57 -0.18 -0.68
N ASP A 306 12.71 0.48 -0.69
CA ASP A 306 13.50 0.72 0.51
C ASP A 306 13.17 2.14 1.00
N GLN A 307 12.37 2.24 2.07
CA GLN A 307 12.18 3.50 2.78
C GLN A 307 13.20 3.56 3.91
N VAL A 308 14.24 4.39 3.74
CA VAL A 308 15.17 4.71 4.83
C VAL A 308 14.60 5.87 5.63
N GLN A 309 14.46 5.68 6.94
CA GLN A 309 13.99 6.71 7.86
C GLN A 309 15.03 6.96 8.96
N ASN A 310 14.98 8.17 9.50
CA ASN A 310 15.73 8.53 10.70
C ASN A 310 14.95 8.11 11.93
N MET A 311 15.64 7.54 12.90
CA MET A 311 15.08 7.15 14.18
C MET A 311 15.96 7.66 15.32
N VAL A 312 15.37 8.43 16.22
CA VAL A 312 16.06 8.92 17.41
C VAL A 312 16.50 7.71 18.25
N PRO A 313 17.81 7.56 18.53
CA PRO A 313 18.31 6.47 19.36
C PRO A 313 17.64 6.45 20.73
N PRO A 314 17.10 5.30 21.19
CA PRO A 314 16.63 5.18 22.55
C PRO A 314 17.69 5.59 23.58
N GLY A 315 17.27 6.31 24.62
CA GLY A 315 18.15 6.83 25.67
C GLY A 315 19.00 8.05 25.27
N LYS A 316 18.81 8.62 24.08
CA LYS A 316 19.50 9.86 23.66
C LYS A 316 19.05 11.04 24.53
N GLU A 317 20.00 11.75 25.12
CA GLU A 317 19.72 12.94 25.92
C GLU A 317 19.29 14.12 25.02
N PRO A 318 18.46 15.07 25.50
CA PRO A 318 17.97 16.18 24.68
C PRO A 318 19.05 17.10 24.09
N ASN A 319 20.24 17.15 24.70
CA ASN A 319 21.39 17.94 24.29
C ASN A 319 22.41 17.15 23.43
N ASP A 320 22.13 15.88 23.13
CA ASP A 320 23.00 15.03 22.30
C ASP A 320 22.83 15.36 20.81
N THR A 321 23.92 15.80 20.18
CA THR A 321 23.96 16.23 18.78
C THR A 321 24.31 15.13 17.78
N ARG A 322 24.55 13.89 18.25
CA ARG A 322 24.88 12.77 17.37
C ARG A 322 23.75 12.46 16.38
N PRO A 323 24.06 12.08 15.12
CA PRO A 323 23.04 11.79 14.10
C PRO A 323 22.12 10.65 14.53
N ASP A 324 20.90 10.64 14.02
CA ASP A 324 19.93 9.58 14.32
C ASP A 324 20.32 8.24 13.67
N PHE A 325 19.70 7.15 14.12
CA PHE A 325 19.84 5.86 13.47
C PHE A 325 19.13 5.85 12.12
N LYS A 326 19.63 5.02 11.22
CA LYS A 326 19.01 4.75 9.93
C LYS A 326 18.31 3.41 10.04
N TRP A 327 17.03 3.36 9.71
CA TRP A 327 16.32 2.10 9.64
C TRP A 327 15.46 2.05 8.40
N GLY A 328 15.18 0.84 7.94
CA GLY A 328 14.36 0.63 6.76
C GLY A 328 13.79 -0.77 6.71
N LEU A 329 12.81 -0.92 5.83
CA LEU A 329 12.13 -2.17 5.54
C LEU A 329 12.38 -2.54 4.08
N ARG A 330 12.54 -3.83 3.81
CA ARG A 330 12.69 -4.39 2.48
C ARG A 330 11.71 -5.53 2.29
N LEU A 331 10.97 -5.52 1.18
CA LEU A 331 10.08 -6.61 0.84
C LEU A 331 10.87 -7.91 0.65
N GLN A 332 10.42 -9.00 1.27
CA GLN A 332 11.05 -10.32 1.14
C GLN A 332 10.11 -11.36 0.54
N ASN A 333 8.82 -11.26 0.82
CA ASN A 333 7.85 -12.18 0.27
C ASN A 333 6.45 -11.57 0.27
N ILE A 334 5.66 -11.98 -0.72
CA ILE A 334 4.21 -11.83 -0.73
C ILE A 334 3.65 -13.21 -1.01
N GLY A 335 2.73 -13.67 -0.17
CA GLY A 335 2.12 -14.99 -0.31
C GLY A 335 0.62 -14.93 -0.10
N LEU A 336 -0.14 -15.40 -1.08
CA LEU A 336 -1.58 -15.59 -0.98
C LEU A 336 -1.93 -17.08 -0.88
N LYS A 337 -2.62 -17.43 0.21
CA LYS A 337 -3.37 -18.69 0.39
C LYS A 337 -4.75 -18.32 0.95
N GLU A 338 -5.14 -18.89 2.09
CA GLU A 338 -6.34 -18.47 2.84
C GLU A 338 -6.23 -17.04 3.42
N SER A 339 -5.00 -16.53 3.53
CA SER A 339 -4.64 -15.20 4.01
C SER A 339 -3.60 -14.58 3.09
N LEU A 340 -3.55 -13.25 3.08
CA LEU A 340 -2.48 -12.50 2.43
C LEU A 340 -1.37 -12.24 3.45
N ASN A 341 -0.18 -12.78 3.17
CA ASN A 341 0.99 -12.65 4.02
C ASN A 341 2.04 -11.79 3.30
N ILE A 342 2.53 -10.76 3.98
CA ILE A 342 3.60 -9.89 3.50
C ILE A 342 4.76 -10.02 4.49
N GLU A 343 5.90 -10.52 4.03
CA GLU A 343 7.10 -10.65 4.84
C GLU A 343 8.10 -9.56 4.44
N LEU A 344 8.64 -8.90 5.45
CA LEU A 344 9.57 -7.80 5.30
C LEU A 344 10.82 -8.09 6.12
N GLY A 345 11.96 -7.88 5.49
CA GLY A 345 13.21 -7.71 6.19
C GLY A 345 13.28 -6.30 6.76
N ALA A 346 14.03 -6.12 7.84
CA ALA A 346 14.31 -4.82 8.42
C ALA A 346 15.80 -4.66 8.67
N TYR A 347 16.32 -3.45 8.62
CA TYR A 347 17.65 -3.14 9.11
C TYR A 347 17.58 -1.89 9.99
N ALA A 348 18.50 -1.82 10.94
CA ALA A 348 18.74 -0.64 11.76
C ALA A 348 20.26 -0.49 11.89
N GLU A 349 20.76 0.66 11.49
CA GLU A 349 22.17 0.99 11.38
C GLU A 349 22.50 2.29 12.10
N ASP A 350 23.71 2.30 12.66
CA ASP A 350 24.30 3.47 13.26
C ASP A 350 25.31 4.09 12.28
N PRO A 351 25.08 5.30 11.77
CA PRO A 351 26.04 5.99 10.90
C PRO A 351 27.42 6.20 11.52
N ILE A 352 27.52 6.22 12.85
CA ILE A 352 28.77 6.38 13.60
C ILE A 352 29.50 5.03 13.75
N ASN A 353 28.75 3.92 13.82
CA ASN A 353 29.26 2.57 14.02
C ASN A 353 28.83 1.61 12.90
N PRO A 354 29.20 1.86 11.63
CA PRO A 354 28.68 1.12 10.47
C PRO A 354 29.12 -0.34 10.40
N ARG A 355 30.10 -0.76 11.22
CA ARG A 355 30.59 -2.15 11.28
C ARG A 355 29.95 -2.97 12.40
N SER A 356 29.06 -2.37 13.20
CA SER A 356 28.33 -3.09 14.24
C SER A 356 27.43 -4.13 13.58
N LEU A 357 27.57 -5.39 13.95
CA LEU A 357 26.76 -6.49 13.38
C LEU A 357 25.59 -6.83 14.32
N PRO A 358 24.41 -7.18 13.78
CA PRO A 358 23.32 -7.73 14.58
C PRO A 358 23.71 -9.11 15.13
N ARG A 359 23.39 -9.36 16.39
CA ARG A 359 23.66 -10.64 17.04
C ARG A 359 22.60 -11.68 16.67
N SER A 360 23.03 -12.88 16.32
CA SER A 360 22.12 -13.95 15.90
C SER A 360 21.29 -14.51 17.05
N GLU A 361 21.87 -14.63 18.26
CA GLU A 361 21.17 -15.16 19.44
C GLU A 361 20.01 -14.27 19.93
N ASP A 362 20.01 -13.00 19.54
CA ASP A 362 19.03 -12.00 19.98
C ASP A 362 17.77 -11.95 19.10
N LYS A 363 17.73 -12.76 18.02
CA LYS A 363 16.59 -12.91 17.10
C LYS A 363 15.53 -13.87 17.63
N SER A 364 14.34 -13.89 17.04
CA SER A 364 13.32 -14.90 17.37
C SER A 364 13.79 -16.33 17.02
N ARG A 365 13.33 -17.31 17.80
CA ARG A 365 13.71 -18.74 17.75
C ARG A 365 12.94 -19.56 16.70
N GLY A 366 12.32 -18.89 15.71
CA GLY A 366 11.49 -19.56 14.70
C GLY A 366 10.49 -18.61 14.04
N GLN A 367 9.54 -19.19 13.31
CA GLN A 367 8.44 -18.44 12.69
C GLN A 367 7.41 -17.97 13.73
N VAL A 368 6.72 -16.89 13.42
CA VAL A 368 5.64 -16.33 14.24
C VAL A 368 4.47 -17.31 14.37
N THR A 369 3.84 -17.33 15.55
CA THR A 369 2.63 -18.12 15.80
C THR A 369 1.37 -17.25 15.73
N TRP A 370 0.71 -17.23 14.57
CA TRP A 370 -0.55 -16.47 14.38
C TRP A 370 -1.76 -17.07 15.11
N GLY A 371 -1.75 -18.37 15.38
CA GLY A 371 -2.88 -19.11 15.97
C GLY A 371 -3.14 -18.85 17.47
N LEU A 372 -2.52 -17.83 18.08
CA LEU A 372 -2.79 -17.46 19.49
C LEU A 372 -4.14 -16.75 19.63
N VAL A 373 -4.63 -16.15 18.55
CA VAL A 373 -5.98 -15.60 18.43
C VAL A 373 -6.61 -16.20 17.16
N PRO A 374 -7.88 -16.65 17.19
CA PRO A 374 -8.57 -17.11 15.98
C PRO A 374 -8.66 -16.02 14.91
N GLN A 375 -8.45 -16.37 13.64
CA GLN A 375 -8.39 -15.41 12.53
C GLN A 375 -9.70 -14.65 12.30
N GLU A 376 -10.83 -15.16 12.78
CA GLU A 376 -12.14 -14.51 12.69
C GLU A 376 -12.25 -13.30 13.63
N ARG A 377 -11.36 -13.21 14.62
CA ARG A 377 -11.41 -12.19 15.68
C ARG A 377 -10.60 -10.93 15.37
N TYR A 378 -9.82 -10.91 14.29
CA TYR A 378 -9.01 -9.76 13.90
C TYR A 378 -8.90 -9.63 12.37
N ASP A 379 -8.58 -8.43 11.90
CA ASP A 379 -8.45 -8.15 10.46
C ASP A 379 -6.99 -8.28 9.99
N ILE A 380 -6.04 -7.75 10.77
CA ILE A 380 -4.60 -7.78 10.47
C ILE A 380 -3.82 -8.28 11.67
N GLY A 381 -2.93 -9.24 11.46
CA GLY A 381 -1.85 -9.58 12.38
C GLY A 381 -0.58 -8.86 11.95
N LEU A 382 0.04 -8.10 12.85
CA LEU A 382 1.34 -7.47 12.65
C LEU A 382 2.33 -8.08 13.64
N SER A 383 3.42 -8.62 13.13
CA SER A 383 4.46 -9.24 13.94
C SER A 383 5.79 -8.51 13.78
N LEU A 384 6.47 -8.30 14.89
CA LEU A 384 7.79 -7.72 14.98
C LEU A 384 8.75 -8.71 15.66
N ASP A 385 9.83 -9.07 14.97
CA ASP A 385 10.89 -9.91 15.53
C ASP A 385 11.65 -9.13 16.61
N ARG A 386 11.83 -9.74 17.79
CA ARG A 386 12.61 -9.14 18.89
C ARG A 386 14.03 -8.77 18.47
N GLY A 387 14.60 -9.43 17.47
CA GLY A 387 15.91 -9.13 16.92
C GLY A 387 16.02 -7.72 16.36
N LEU A 388 14.94 -7.16 15.81
CA LEU A 388 14.92 -5.75 15.39
C LEU A 388 14.98 -4.81 16.60
N ILE A 389 14.18 -5.09 17.63
CA ILE A 389 14.17 -4.28 18.86
C ILE A 389 15.53 -4.38 19.57
N ASN A 390 16.05 -5.60 19.71
CA ASN A 390 17.35 -5.86 20.34
C ASN A 390 18.50 -5.23 19.56
N ARG A 391 18.43 -5.20 18.22
CA ARG A 391 19.39 -4.46 17.38
C ARG A 391 19.40 -2.97 17.70
N ILE A 392 18.22 -2.36 17.85
CA ILE A 392 18.11 -0.94 18.22
C ILE A 392 18.72 -0.69 19.60
N MET A 393 18.40 -1.54 20.59
CA MET A 393 18.95 -1.42 21.94
C MET A 393 20.48 -1.65 21.95
N GLN A 394 20.99 -2.59 21.16
CA GLN A 394 22.42 -2.84 20.98
C GLN A 394 23.13 -1.57 20.48
N LEU A 395 22.62 -0.95 19.40
CA LEU A 395 23.22 0.26 18.83
C LEU A 395 23.18 1.43 19.83
N SER A 396 22.07 1.62 20.55
CA SER A 396 21.98 2.63 21.61
C SER A 396 22.98 2.38 22.74
N PHE A 397 23.18 1.12 23.12
CA PHE A 397 24.16 0.75 24.12
C PHE A 397 25.60 1.00 23.66
N GLU A 398 25.93 0.68 22.40
CA GLU A 398 27.24 0.96 21.80
C GLU A 398 27.54 2.47 21.76
N ARG A 399 26.49 3.30 21.62
CA ARG A 399 26.56 4.75 21.80
C ARG A 399 26.60 5.21 23.27
N ARG A 400 26.60 4.31 24.24
CA ARG A 400 26.58 4.63 25.68
C ARG A 400 25.34 5.40 26.14
N ASN A 401 24.24 5.33 25.39
CA ASN A 401 22.98 6.00 25.76
C ASN A 401 22.36 5.45 27.05
N PHE A 402 22.75 4.24 27.45
CA PHE A 402 22.29 3.60 28.68
C PHE A 402 23.33 3.65 29.82
N GLU A 403 24.41 4.42 29.68
CA GLU A 403 25.46 4.50 30.70
C GLU A 403 24.97 5.15 31.99
N LYS A 404 23.96 6.03 31.92
CA LYS A 404 23.32 6.67 33.07
C LYS A 404 21.81 6.73 32.87
N ILE A 405 21.10 5.72 33.36
CA ILE A 405 19.64 5.75 33.37
C ILE A 405 19.20 6.34 34.71
N ALA A 406 18.69 7.58 34.69
CA ALA A 406 18.09 8.21 35.85
C ALA A 406 16.79 7.48 36.22
N MET A 407 16.66 7.09 37.49
CA MET A 407 15.46 6.50 38.07
C MET A 407 14.59 7.58 38.71
N SER A 408 13.31 7.27 38.94
CA SER A 408 12.35 8.19 39.56
C SER A 408 12.71 8.61 40.99
N ASP A 409 13.53 7.82 41.68
CA ASP A 409 14.04 8.10 43.02
C ASP A 409 15.33 8.96 43.04
N GLY A 410 15.78 9.43 41.87
CA GLY A 410 17.00 10.22 41.71
C GLY A 410 18.29 9.39 41.65
N SER A 411 18.21 8.06 41.77
CA SER A 411 19.36 7.18 41.57
C SER A 411 19.72 7.05 40.08
N THR A 412 20.95 6.65 39.80
CA THR A 412 21.41 6.40 38.42
C THR A 412 21.81 4.94 38.29
N LEU A 413 21.17 4.22 37.38
CA LEU A 413 21.57 2.87 37.00
C LEU A 413 22.55 2.94 35.85
N LYS A 414 23.71 2.32 36.03
CA LYS A 414 24.69 2.16 34.96
C LYS A 414 24.58 0.77 34.36
N MET A 415 24.16 0.74 33.09
CA MET A 415 24.06 -0.51 32.33
C MET A 415 25.46 -0.96 31.87
N MET A 416 25.76 -2.23 32.10
CA MET A 416 27.03 -2.87 31.74
C MET A 416 26.93 -3.72 30.46
N ALA A 417 25.70 -3.98 30.01
CA ALA A 417 25.40 -4.65 28.74
C ALA A 417 24.14 -4.04 28.11
N ALA A 418 23.97 -4.24 26.79
CA ALA A 418 22.76 -3.84 26.10
C ALA A 418 21.55 -4.60 26.69
N PRO A 419 20.46 -3.90 27.03
CA PRO A 419 19.24 -4.57 27.47
C PRO A 419 18.65 -5.39 26.32
N LEU A 420 18.13 -6.58 26.65
CA LEU A 420 17.55 -7.50 25.66
C LEU A 420 16.11 -7.84 26.02
N ILE A 421 15.22 -7.76 25.04
CA ILE A 421 13.83 -8.21 25.12
C ILE A 421 13.76 -9.70 24.78
N ASP A 422 13.10 -10.47 25.66
CA ASP A 422 12.76 -11.88 25.46
C ASP A 422 11.31 -12.17 25.90
N TYR A 423 10.80 -13.31 25.47
CA TYR A 423 9.57 -13.88 25.95
C TYR A 423 9.66 -14.24 27.45
N VAL A 424 8.56 -14.01 28.16
CA VAL A 424 8.32 -14.56 29.50
C VAL A 424 6.91 -15.10 29.56
N LYS A 425 6.74 -16.24 30.21
CA LYS A 425 5.40 -16.77 30.50
C LYS A 425 4.71 -15.82 31.47
N ALA A 426 3.46 -15.45 31.18
CA ALA A 426 2.69 -14.58 32.06
C ALA A 426 2.70 -15.12 33.52
N PRO A 427 2.97 -14.27 34.53
CA PRO A 427 2.87 -14.67 35.92
C PRO A 427 1.48 -15.22 36.25
N VAL A 428 1.42 -16.28 37.05
CA VAL A 428 0.17 -16.96 37.43
C VAL A 428 -0.76 -15.98 38.17
N ALA A 429 -2.07 -16.04 37.87
CA ALA A 429 -3.15 -15.30 38.52
C ALA A 429 -3.19 -13.77 38.31
N MET A 430 -2.65 -13.26 37.20
CA MET A 430 -2.73 -11.84 36.85
C MET A 430 -3.60 -11.60 35.59
N PRO A 431 -4.71 -10.86 35.70
CA PRO A 431 -5.45 -10.42 34.53
C PRO A 431 -4.62 -9.38 33.76
N LEU A 432 -4.35 -9.66 32.49
CA LEU A 432 -3.84 -8.69 31.53
C LEU A 432 -5.02 -8.13 30.74
N LYS A 433 -4.96 -6.84 30.43
CA LYS A 433 -5.83 -6.27 29.38
C LYS A 433 -5.38 -6.81 28.03
N ASP A 434 -6.28 -6.89 27.06
CA ASP A 434 -5.92 -7.37 25.73
C ASP A 434 -4.84 -6.48 25.06
N THR A 435 -4.75 -5.21 25.43
CA THR A 435 -3.73 -4.25 24.96
C THR A 435 -2.40 -4.30 25.72
N GLU A 436 -2.16 -5.36 26.49
CA GLU A 436 -0.96 -5.55 27.32
C GLU A 436 -0.35 -6.94 27.13
N THR A 437 0.97 -7.02 27.13
CA THR A 437 1.69 -8.31 27.20
C THR A 437 2.91 -8.23 28.10
N PHE A 438 3.34 -9.36 28.65
CA PHE A 438 4.58 -9.42 29.43
C PHE A 438 5.77 -9.66 28.53
N VAL A 439 6.84 -8.92 28.80
CA VAL A 439 8.16 -9.10 28.20
C VAL A 439 9.21 -9.19 29.28
N LYS A 440 10.29 -9.88 28.96
CA LYS A 440 11.48 -9.97 29.79
C LYS A 440 12.52 -9.00 29.29
N LEU A 441 13.07 -8.18 30.17
CA LEU A 441 14.17 -7.27 29.91
C LEU A 441 15.38 -7.79 30.66
N ARG A 442 16.32 -8.43 29.97
CA ARG A 442 17.59 -8.82 30.58
C ARG A 442 18.46 -7.59 30.76
N VAL A 443 18.93 -7.34 31.97
CA VAL A 443 19.78 -6.19 32.30
C VAL A 443 21.02 -6.63 33.05
N SER A 444 22.11 -5.90 32.83
CA SER A 444 23.37 -6.03 33.57
C SER A 444 23.69 -4.68 34.18
N VAL A 445 23.73 -4.60 35.51
CA VAL A 445 23.81 -3.30 36.22
C VAL A 445 25.04 -3.24 37.12
N GLU A 446 25.79 -2.14 37.05
CA GLU A 446 26.84 -1.83 38.03
C GLU A 446 26.19 -1.35 39.33
N ASN A 447 26.53 -1.99 40.44
CA ASN A 447 26.07 -1.61 41.77
C ASN A 447 27.27 -1.41 42.71
N LYS A 448 27.13 -0.48 43.66
CA LYS A 448 28.08 -0.24 44.75
C LYS A 448 27.45 -0.68 46.07
N PRO A 449 27.58 -1.95 46.45
CA PRO A 449 26.95 -2.45 47.65
C PRO A 449 27.66 -1.90 48.89
N ASP A 450 26.89 -1.44 49.87
CA ASP A 450 27.41 -1.19 51.22
C ASP A 450 27.53 -2.53 51.97
N SER A 451 28.57 -3.30 51.66
CA SER A 451 28.79 -4.64 52.22
C SER A 451 30.26 -5.04 52.26
N ILE A 452 30.73 -5.50 53.42
CA ILE A 452 32.08 -6.06 53.62
C ILE A 452 32.28 -7.41 52.89
N PHE A 453 31.21 -8.06 52.46
CA PHE A 453 31.25 -9.37 51.80
C PHE A 453 31.42 -9.27 50.27
N LEU A 454 31.27 -8.06 49.73
CA LEU A 454 31.35 -7.78 48.31
C LEU A 454 32.48 -6.77 48.05
N LYS A 455 32.98 -6.75 46.81
CA LYS A 455 33.87 -5.66 46.38
C LYS A 455 33.07 -4.37 46.25
N GLU A 456 33.80 -3.25 46.29
CA GLU A 456 33.24 -1.89 46.17
C GLU A 456 32.33 -1.70 44.94
N LYS A 457 32.64 -2.41 43.83
CA LYS A 457 31.82 -2.44 42.63
C LYS A 457 31.53 -3.87 42.23
N ILE A 458 30.25 -4.16 42.00
CA ILE A 458 29.77 -5.44 41.49
C ILE A 458 28.96 -5.22 40.21
N VAL A 459 28.89 -6.25 39.39
CA VAL A 459 27.94 -6.31 38.26
C VAL A 459 26.97 -7.43 38.55
N VAL A 460 25.68 -7.10 38.52
CA VAL A 460 24.61 -8.06 38.73
C VAL A 460 23.79 -8.15 37.45
N ASP A 461 23.64 -9.36 36.94
CA ASP A 461 22.78 -9.67 35.81
C ASP A 461 21.47 -10.22 36.35
N PHE A 462 20.34 -9.70 35.88
CA PHE A 462 19.02 -10.20 36.24
C PHE A 462 17.99 -9.85 35.16
N ASP A 463 16.89 -10.60 35.13
CA ASP A 463 15.79 -10.35 34.22
C ASP A 463 14.71 -9.50 34.94
N ILE A 464 14.33 -8.38 34.32
CA ILE A 464 13.16 -7.58 34.70
C ILE A 464 11.95 -8.11 33.92
N ILE A 465 10.85 -8.35 34.61
CA ILE A 465 9.53 -8.59 34.00
C ILE A 465 8.86 -7.22 33.85
N ALA A 466 8.54 -6.85 32.62
CA ALA A 466 7.84 -5.63 32.28
C ALA A 466 6.56 -5.93 31.50
N LYS A 467 5.60 -5.01 31.57
CA LYS A 467 4.41 -4.99 30.72
C LYS A 467 4.68 -4.06 29.55
N LEU A 468 4.50 -4.56 28.33
CA LEU A 468 4.37 -3.73 27.15
C LEU A 468 2.88 -3.40 26.97
N ARG A 469 2.53 -2.13 27.12
CA ARG A 469 1.14 -1.63 27.17
C ARG A 469 0.91 -0.57 26.10
N GLN A 470 -0.26 -0.56 25.47
CA GLN A 470 -0.67 0.55 24.60
C GLN A 470 -0.85 1.85 25.39
N MET A 471 -0.25 2.94 24.91
CA MET A 471 -0.40 4.27 25.50
C MET A 471 -1.84 4.77 25.42
N ALA A 472 -2.26 5.62 26.37
CA ALA A 472 -3.63 6.11 26.47
C ALA A 472 -4.08 6.95 25.26
N ASP A 473 -3.13 7.64 24.62
CA ASP A 473 -3.31 8.42 23.39
C ASP A 473 -3.26 7.55 22.11
N LYS A 474 -3.07 6.23 22.25
CA LYS A 474 -2.88 5.24 21.17
C LYS A 474 -1.69 5.52 20.25
N SER A 475 -0.74 6.38 20.63
CA SER A 475 0.41 6.75 19.78
C SER A 475 1.47 5.65 19.68
N GLY A 476 1.47 4.69 20.61
CA GLY A 476 2.41 3.57 20.60
C GLY A 476 2.26 2.63 21.78
N MET A 477 3.29 1.81 21.98
CA MET A 477 3.44 0.94 23.14
C MET A 477 4.51 1.48 24.08
N GLN A 478 4.26 1.38 25.39
CA GLN A 478 5.19 1.78 26.44
C GLN A 478 5.54 0.57 27.32
N LEU A 479 6.79 0.52 27.78
CA LEU A 479 7.25 -0.46 28.75
C LEU A 479 6.97 0.05 30.17
N VAL A 480 6.30 -0.77 30.97
CA VAL A 480 5.98 -0.52 32.38
C VAL A 480 6.64 -1.59 33.22
N LEU A 481 7.51 -1.19 34.15
CA LEU A 481 8.19 -2.08 35.07
C LEU A 481 7.17 -2.78 35.97
N TYR A 482 7.33 -4.08 36.18
CA TYR A 482 6.39 -4.87 36.96
C TYR A 482 7.07 -5.63 38.10
N SER A 483 8.10 -6.43 37.82
CA SER A 483 8.87 -7.13 38.86
C SER A 483 10.26 -7.51 38.37
N ILE A 484 11.10 -8.03 39.27
CA ILE A 484 12.35 -8.72 38.91
C ILE A 484 12.15 -10.23 39.04
N ASP A 485 12.69 -10.99 38.08
CA ASP A 485 12.89 -12.43 38.21
C ASP A 485 14.22 -12.68 38.95
N VAL A 486 14.15 -12.74 40.27
CA VAL A 486 15.32 -12.85 41.15
C VAL A 486 16.04 -14.20 41.03
N ASP A 487 15.40 -15.22 40.46
CA ASP A 487 16.00 -16.52 40.27
C ASP A 487 16.94 -16.54 39.05
N THR A 488 16.78 -15.57 38.15
CA THR A 488 17.72 -15.31 37.06
C THR A 488 18.94 -14.50 37.50
N MET A 489 18.96 -14.02 38.75
CA MET A 489 20.05 -13.20 39.25
C MET A 489 21.37 -13.97 39.25
N SER A 490 22.36 -13.43 38.56
CA SER A 490 23.72 -13.96 38.54
C SER A 490 24.74 -12.86 38.78
N MET A 491 25.84 -13.24 39.43
CA MET A 491 26.97 -12.37 39.73
C MET A 491 28.24 -13.22 39.73
N ASP A 492 29.25 -12.75 39.02
CA ASP A 492 30.56 -13.42 38.91
C ASP A 492 31.24 -13.51 40.29
N ASP A 493 31.84 -14.67 40.56
CA ASP A 493 32.55 -14.95 41.81
C ASP A 493 33.73 -14.02 42.08
N LYS A 494 34.25 -13.34 41.04
CA LYS A 494 35.30 -12.32 41.20
C LYS A 494 34.87 -11.12 42.06
N TYR A 495 33.57 -10.91 42.25
CA TYR A 495 33.01 -9.79 43.01
C TYR A 495 32.88 -10.06 44.52
N PHE A 496 33.13 -11.28 44.99
CA PHE A 496 33.19 -11.56 46.43
C PHE A 496 34.51 -11.07 47.06
N SER A 497 34.41 -10.53 48.26
CA SER A 497 35.58 -10.31 49.13
C SER A 497 36.12 -11.65 49.66
N LEU A 498 37.28 -11.63 50.31
CA LEU A 498 37.84 -12.83 50.96
C LEU A 498 36.85 -13.46 51.95
N ALA A 499 36.18 -12.65 52.76
CA ALA A 499 35.12 -13.09 53.67
C ALA A 499 33.85 -13.54 52.93
N GLY A 500 33.47 -12.83 51.87
CA GLY A 500 32.31 -13.19 51.04
C GLY A 500 32.43 -14.54 50.34
N LYS A 501 33.65 -14.96 49.98
CA LYS A 501 33.91 -16.27 49.35
C LYS A 501 33.56 -17.46 50.26
N LEU A 502 33.58 -17.27 51.58
CA LEU A 502 33.19 -18.30 52.55
C LEU A 502 31.67 -18.41 52.72
N LEU A 503 30.93 -17.36 52.39
CA LEU A 503 29.48 -17.25 52.61
C LEU A 503 28.71 -16.95 51.30
N LYS A 504 29.24 -17.36 50.13
CA LYS A 504 28.71 -17.01 48.81
C LYS A 504 27.19 -17.19 48.69
N GLY A 505 26.66 -18.30 49.19
CA GLY A 505 25.22 -18.57 49.16
C GLY A 505 24.39 -17.52 49.92
N LYS A 506 24.79 -17.20 51.16
CA LYS A 506 24.10 -16.18 51.98
C LYS A 506 24.21 -14.78 51.37
N VAL A 507 25.37 -14.44 50.81
CA VAL A 507 25.60 -13.13 50.17
C VAL A 507 24.74 -12.99 48.90
N ARG A 508 24.62 -14.06 48.09
CA ARG A 508 23.73 -14.07 46.92
C ARG A 508 22.27 -13.93 47.30
N GLU A 509 21.80 -14.66 48.31
CA GLU A 509 20.42 -14.51 48.81
C GLU A 509 20.16 -13.10 49.37
N GLY A 510 21.11 -12.51 50.10
CA GLY A 510 20.99 -11.12 50.56
C GLY A 510 20.90 -10.09 49.43
N ILE A 511 21.61 -10.29 48.31
CA ILE A 511 21.45 -9.47 47.10
C ILE A 511 20.05 -9.65 46.51
N LYS A 512 19.54 -10.89 46.42
CA LYS A 512 18.17 -11.14 45.94
C LYS A 512 17.14 -10.43 46.81
N ASP A 513 17.27 -10.50 48.13
CA ASP A 513 16.35 -9.85 49.06
C ASP A 513 16.35 -8.32 48.89
N LYS A 514 17.54 -7.72 48.72
CA LYS A 514 17.66 -6.29 48.45
C LYS A 514 17.02 -5.89 47.12
N LEU A 515 17.18 -6.70 46.07
CA LEU A 515 16.53 -6.47 44.78
C LEU A 515 15.00 -6.61 44.88
N ARG A 516 14.50 -7.59 45.66
CA ARG A 516 13.06 -7.71 45.94
C ARG A 516 12.51 -6.47 46.62
N GLU A 517 13.24 -5.94 47.61
CA GLU A 517 12.84 -4.75 48.35
C GLU A 517 12.80 -3.50 47.46
N GLN A 518 13.86 -3.26 46.67
CA GLN A 518 13.92 -2.11 45.75
C GLN A 518 12.79 -2.11 44.72
N CYS A 519 12.36 -3.30 44.29
CA CYS A 519 11.35 -3.43 43.23
C CYS A 519 9.95 -3.76 43.76
N ALA A 520 9.75 -3.84 45.08
CA ALA A 520 8.46 -4.16 45.69
C ALA A 520 7.36 -3.16 45.28
N GLY A 521 7.74 -1.89 45.01
CA GLY A 521 6.83 -0.83 44.60
C GLY A 521 6.45 -0.83 43.10
N TRP A 522 7.13 -1.57 42.23
CA TRP A 522 6.88 -1.52 40.78
C TRP A 522 5.50 -2.06 40.41
N LYS A 523 5.01 -3.07 41.13
CA LYS A 523 3.67 -3.63 40.93
C LYS A 523 2.55 -2.63 41.16
N THR A 524 2.76 -1.63 42.03
CA THR A 524 1.71 -0.68 42.44
C THR A 524 1.89 0.71 41.84
N LYS A 525 3.13 1.15 41.56
CA LYS A 525 3.42 2.48 41.02
C LYS A 525 3.35 2.59 39.50
N GLU A 526 3.26 1.46 38.78
CA GLU A 526 3.27 1.40 37.31
C GLU A 526 4.39 2.28 36.69
N GLU A 527 5.63 2.08 37.16
CA GLU A 527 6.78 2.88 36.73
C GLU A 527 7.08 2.63 35.25
N ALA A 528 6.84 3.63 34.41
CA ALA A 528 7.03 3.54 32.98
C ALA A 528 8.46 3.94 32.57
N ILE A 529 9.06 3.16 31.68
CA ILE A 529 10.33 3.52 31.05
C ILE A 529 10.06 4.64 30.04
N PRO A 530 10.81 5.76 30.08
CA PRO A 530 10.67 6.83 29.08
C PRO A 530 10.88 6.34 27.65
N GLY A 531 10.06 6.86 26.73
CA GLY A 531 10.03 6.44 25.33
C GLY A 531 8.88 5.49 25.01
N SER A 532 8.59 5.35 23.72
CA SER A 532 7.56 4.44 23.21
C SER A 532 8.03 3.75 21.95
N LEU A 533 7.55 2.52 21.75
CA LEU A 533 7.62 1.87 20.45
C LEU A 533 6.45 2.44 19.62
N PRO A 534 6.71 3.22 18.57
CA PRO A 534 5.65 3.79 17.76
C PRO A 534 4.87 2.65 17.10
N LEU A 535 3.54 2.73 17.18
CA LEU A 535 2.67 1.88 16.41
C LEU A 535 2.10 2.69 15.26
N PRO A 536 1.85 2.08 14.09
CA PRO A 536 1.17 2.78 13.01
C PRO A 536 -0.26 3.06 13.48
N PRO A 537 -0.66 4.34 13.71
CA PRO A 537 -2.05 4.63 14.03
C PRO A 537 -2.96 4.43 12.81
N GLU A 538 -2.35 4.35 11.62
CA GLU A 538 -3.01 4.32 10.33
C GLU A 538 -2.17 3.58 9.30
N ILE A 539 -2.81 2.77 8.46
CA ILE A 539 -2.20 2.18 7.26
C ILE A 539 -3.08 2.56 6.07
N LEU A 540 -2.52 3.19 5.03
CA LEU A 540 -3.28 3.63 3.83
C LEU A 540 -4.46 4.60 4.09
N GLY A 541 -4.44 5.40 5.15
CA GLY A 541 -5.63 6.19 5.50
C GLY A 541 -6.67 5.40 6.33
N LEU A 542 -6.37 4.14 6.66
CA LEU A 542 -7.20 3.28 7.51
C LEU A 542 -6.66 3.28 8.92
N LYS A 543 -7.42 3.87 9.83
CA LYS A 543 -7.12 3.80 11.27
C LYS A 543 -7.21 2.35 11.73
N LEU A 544 -6.27 1.95 12.59
CA LEU A 544 -6.22 0.61 13.15
C LEU A 544 -6.42 0.67 14.66
N ASP A 545 -7.24 -0.23 15.17
CA ASP A 545 -7.41 -0.43 16.60
C ASP A 545 -6.73 -1.73 17.02
N ILE A 546 -5.97 -1.67 18.11
CA ILE A 546 -5.38 -2.88 18.69
C ILE A 546 -6.47 -3.66 19.39
N ASN A 547 -6.76 -4.84 18.85
CA ASN A 547 -7.60 -5.83 19.49
C ASN A 547 -6.83 -6.52 20.60
N ARG A 548 -5.61 -7.01 20.30
CA ARG A 548 -4.78 -7.74 21.25
C ARG A 548 -3.29 -7.64 20.97
N VAL A 549 -2.47 -7.66 22.02
CA VAL A 549 -1.01 -7.74 21.94
C VAL A 549 -0.50 -8.97 22.68
N VAL A 550 0.40 -9.74 22.06
CA VAL A 550 1.00 -10.93 22.65
C VAL A 550 2.47 -11.05 22.26
N MET A 551 3.35 -11.31 23.22
CA MET A 551 4.69 -11.83 22.93
C MET A 551 4.59 -13.35 22.75
N ASP A 552 4.86 -13.86 21.55
CA ASP A 552 4.83 -15.29 21.29
C ASP A 552 6.03 -16.02 21.93
N PRO A 553 5.94 -17.34 22.20
CA PRO A 553 7.03 -18.10 22.80
C PRO A 553 8.30 -18.19 21.93
N LYS A 554 8.21 -17.83 20.65
CA LYS A 554 9.34 -17.80 19.72
C LYS A 554 10.06 -16.46 19.77
N GLY A 555 9.51 -15.44 20.40
CA GLY A 555 10.13 -14.13 20.57
C GLY A 555 9.58 -13.05 19.66
N HIS A 556 8.43 -13.27 19.01
CA HIS A 556 7.78 -12.26 18.20
C HIS A 556 6.78 -11.46 19.01
N LEU A 557 6.86 -10.14 18.92
CA LEU A 557 5.78 -9.26 19.38
C LEU A 557 4.68 -9.27 18.32
N VAL A 558 3.52 -9.82 18.65
CA VAL A 558 2.38 -9.94 17.75
C VAL A 558 1.26 -9.01 18.20
N MET A 559 0.78 -8.19 17.28
CA MET A 559 -0.35 -7.29 17.45
C MET A 559 -1.46 -7.74 16.52
N TYR A 560 -2.62 -8.02 17.08
CA TYR A 560 -3.84 -8.32 16.38
C TYR A 560 -4.64 -7.02 16.30
N LEU A 561 -4.93 -6.59 15.08
CA LEU A 561 -5.49 -5.29 14.75
C LEU A 561 -6.83 -5.49 14.04
N ASP A 562 -7.77 -4.60 14.34
CA ASP A 562 -9.01 -4.45 13.60
C ASP A 562 -8.94 -3.16 12.78
N TYR A 563 -9.59 -3.15 11.62
CA TYR A 563 -9.88 -1.87 10.96
C TYR A 563 -10.81 -1.09 11.87
N ALA A 564 -10.42 0.15 12.20
CA ALA A 564 -11.30 1.02 12.97
C ALA A 564 -12.65 1.08 12.24
N LYS A 565 -13.75 0.88 12.98
CA LYS A 565 -15.08 1.00 12.39
C LYS A 565 -15.15 2.36 11.71
N ALA A 566 -15.35 2.37 10.40
CA ALA A 566 -15.64 3.58 9.63
C ALA A 566 -16.98 4.11 10.15
N GLY A 567 -16.93 4.86 11.24
CA GLY A 567 -18.06 5.28 12.03
C GLY A 567 -18.00 6.78 12.23
N ALA A 568 -18.90 7.46 11.53
CA ALA A 568 -19.42 8.79 11.79
C ALA A 568 -18.37 9.91 11.97
N GLN A 569 -18.08 10.61 10.88
CA GLN A 569 -18.17 12.07 10.98
C GLN A 569 -19.64 12.46 10.88
#